data_AF-A0A7C3L3A4-F1
#
_entry.id   AF-A0A7C3L3A4-F1
#
_cell.length_a   1.000
_cell.length_b   1.000
_cell.length_c   1.000
_cell.angle_alpha   90.00
_cell.angle_beta   90.00
_cell.angle_gamma   90.00
#
_symmetry.space_group_name_H-M   'P 1'
#
loop_
_entity.id
_entity.type
_entity.pdbx_description
1 polymer ?
#
loop_
_entity_poly.entity_id
_entity_poly.type
_entity_poly.pdbx_seq_one_letter_code
_entity_poly.pdbx_strand_id
1 'polypeptide(L)'
;MADPADNTLPPASGLKRRVRFAALSLILVLVGAVSVVLLNVLASTFNVRMDVTATKEQELAPRTRRLLDGLKGPHKIVIAARLPGVDRRVRERVLDLLAEMQRATPNLTASVIDTSSPAGLEEYRTLVRDLVQRDQERLRQQRDTIDLAITNINSLAVYLEQSLSPSLQGVQEAISPATTAGLQNRQFFEQTAAAARINARELRRAATRASEQLTEKVEDIVVPATDKAAAIIVETMAPVADQLAALSKEVKRFVEAGGSDPSVDL
;
A
#
# COMPACT_ATOMS: atom_id res chain seq x y z
N MET A 1 -41.61 -110.54 43.09
CA MET A 1 -42.45 -109.33 42.98
C MET A 1 -41.48 -108.16 43.00
N ALA A 2 -40.87 -107.84 41.84
CA ALA A 2 -41.19 -106.67 40.97
C ALA A 2 -40.80 -105.34 41.69
N ASP A 3 -39.98 -104.43 41.20
CA ASP A 3 -39.64 -104.01 39.82
C ASP A 3 -38.38 -103.08 39.87
N PRO A 4 -37.52 -102.94 38.82
CA PRO A 4 -36.33 -102.11 38.83
C PRO A 4 -36.61 -100.71 38.26
N ALA A 5 -36.27 -99.65 39.01
CA ALA A 5 -36.40 -98.27 38.55
C ALA A 5 -35.18 -97.85 37.70
N ASP A 6 -35.41 -97.81 36.40
CA ASP A 6 -34.64 -97.09 35.38
C ASP A 6 -34.66 -95.58 35.69
N ASN A 7 -33.49 -94.94 35.71
CA ASN A 7 -33.38 -93.49 35.91
C ASN A 7 -32.33 -92.93 34.96
N THR A 8 -32.82 -92.55 33.77
CA THR A 8 -32.07 -91.83 32.72
C THR A 8 -31.70 -90.42 33.18
N LEU A 9 -30.39 -90.10 33.20
CA LEU A 9 -29.89 -88.73 33.41
C LEU A 9 -30.11 -87.86 32.15
N PRO A 10 -30.54 -86.58 32.29
CA PRO A 10 -30.65 -85.65 31.16
C PRO A 10 -29.29 -85.06 30.75
N PRO A 11 -29.07 -84.70 29.47
CA PRO A 11 -27.77 -84.23 28.98
C PRO A 11 -27.46 -82.77 29.34
N ALA A 12 -26.25 -82.55 29.87
CA ALA A 12 -25.68 -81.23 30.15
C ALA A 12 -25.26 -80.50 28.85
N SER A 13 -26.14 -79.67 28.28
CA SER A 13 -25.83 -78.87 27.06
C SER A 13 -26.01 -77.35 27.19
N GLY A 14 -26.38 -76.83 28.38
CA GLY A 14 -26.64 -75.40 28.59
C GLY A 14 -25.40 -74.49 28.66
N LEU A 15 -24.27 -74.99 29.18
CA LEU A 15 -23.08 -74.16 29.42
C LEU A 15 -22.36 -73.73 28.13
N LYS A 16 -22.21 -74.66 27.16
CA LYS A 16 -21.54 -74.39 25.88
C LYS A 16 -22.27 -73.30 25.07
N ARG A 17 -23.59 -73.23 25.18
CA ARG A 17 -24.41 -72.22 24.50
C ARG A 17 -24.24 -70.83 25.12
N ARG A 18 -24.18 -70.73 26.45
CA ARG A 18 -23.95 -69.46 27.17
C ARG A 18 -22.56 -68.87 26.90
N VAL A 19 -21.53 -69.72 26.88
CA VAL A 19 -20.16 -69.27 26.56
C VAL A 19 -20.05 -68.77 25.12
N ARG A 20 -20.71 -69.45 24.16
CA ARG A 20 -20.77 -68.97 22.77
C ARG A 20 -21.48 -67.62 22.65
N PHE A 21 -22.59 -67.43 23.36
CA PHE A 21 -23.29 -66.14 23.36
C PHE A 21 -22.46 -65.03 24.00
N ALA A 22 -21.77 -65.29 25.11
CA ALA A 22 -20.89 -64.32 25.75
C ALA A 22 -19.68 -63.94 24.87
N ALA A 23 -19.10 -64.90 24.15
CA ALA A 23 -18.02 -64.64 23.21
C ALA A 23 -18.51 -63.79 22.02
N LEU A 24 -19.69 -64.08 21.48
CA LEU A 24 -20.26 -63.31 20.37
C LEU A 24 -20.62 -61.87 20.78
N SER A 25 -21.17 -61.66 21.98
CA SER A 25 -21.46 -60.31 22.47
C SER A 25 -20.19 -59.52 22.77
N LEU A 26 -19.13 -60.14 23.29
CA LEU A 26 -17.84 -59.48 23.48
C LEU A 26 -17.22 -59.01 22.15
N ILE A 27 -17.26 -59.88 21.13
CA ILE A 27 -16.76 -59.54 19.78
C ILE A 27 -17.55 -58.36 19.21
N LEU A 28 -18.88 -58.35 19.36
CA LEU A 28 -19.73 -57.26 18.87
C LEU A 28 -19.37 -55.92 19.53
N VAL A 29 -19.17 -55.91 20.86
CA VAL A 29 -18.77 -54.71 21.60
C VAL A 29 -17.40 -54.21 21.15
N LEU A 30 -16.46 -55.13 20.91
CA LEU A 30 -15.11 -54.78 20.50
C LEU A 30 -15.07 -54.21 19.08
N VAL A 31 -15.84 -54.77 18.14
CA VAL A 31 -16.01 -54.22 16.80
C VAL A 31 -16.63 -52.82 16.85
N GLY A 32 -17.69 -52.64 17.66
CA GLY A 32 -18.32 -51.33 17.84
C GLY A 32 -17.36 -50.26 18.38
N ALA A 33 -16.54 -50.61 19.38
CA ALA A 33 -15.55 -49.70 19.95
C ALA A 33 -14.48 -49.30 18.91
N VAL A 34 -13.97 -50.26 18.14
CA VAL A 34 -13.00 -50.00 17.06
C VAL A 34 -13.60 -49.09 16.00
N SER A 35 -14.86 -49.31 15.59
CA SER A 35 -15.54 -48.46 14.61
C SER A 35 -15.70 -47.00 15.09
N VAL A 36 -16.02 -46.78 16.37
CA VAL A 36 -16.14 -45.43 16.94
C VAL A 36 -14.79 -44.71 16.97
N VAL A 37 -13.72 -45.42 17.36
CA VAL A 37 -12.36 -44.85 17.34
C VAL A 37 -11.95 -44.49 15.93
N LEU A 38 -12.20 -45.37 14.95
CA LEU A 38 -11.87 -45.11 13.55
C LEU A 38 -12.63 -43.90 13.01
N LEU A 39 -13.92 -43.77 13.33
CA LEU A 39 -14.74 -42.61 12.96
C LEU A 39 -14.19 -41.31 13.56
N ASN A 40 -13.70 -41.33 14.80
CA ASN A 40 -13.16 -40.14 15.45
C ASN A 40 -11.80 -39.73 14.85
N VAL A 41 -10.96 -40.71 14.51
CA VAL A 41 -9.70 -40.48 13.76
C VAL A 41 -10.00 -39.95 12.36
N LEU A 42 -10.99 -40.51 11.67
CA LEU A 42 -11.39 -40.05 10.34
C LEU A 42 -11.99 -38.63 10.41
N ALA A 43 -12.81 -38.33 11.41
CA ALA A 43 -13.40 -37.00 11.60
C ALA A 43 -12.35 -35.93 11.95
N SER A 44 -11.30 -36.30 12.70
CA SER A 44 -10.21 -35.38 13.03
C SER A 44 -9.23 -35.13 11.87
N THR A 45 -9.06 -36.11 10.97
CA THR A 45 -8.18 -35.96 9.78
C THR A 45 -8.90 -35.41 8.56
N PHE A 46 -10.17 -35.78 8.36
CA PHE A 46 -11.02 -35.29 7.28
C PHE A 46 -12.09 -34.35 7.84
N ASN A 47 -11.66 -33.16 8.24
CA ASN A 47 -12.57 -32.07 8.56
C ASN A 47 -13.12 -31.46 7.26
N VAL A 48 -13.87 -32.25 6.48
CA VAL A 48 -14.57 -31.79 5.29
C VAL A 48 -15.72 -30.93 5.78
N ARG A 49 -15.50 -29.61 5.83
CA ARG A 49 -16.57 -28.63 5.93
C ARG A 49 -17.36 -28.68 4.63
N MET A 50 -18.34 -29.59 4.56
CA MET A 50 -19.38 -29.49 3.56
C MET A 50 -20.18 -28.26 3.92
N ASP A 51 -19.99 -27.19 3.16
CA ASP A 51 -20.84 -26.01 3.25
C ASP A 51 -22.22 -26.40 2.71
N VAL A 52 -23.12 -26.80 3.62
CA VAL A 52 -24.50 -27.17 3.31
C VAL A 52 -25.41 -25.93 3.29
N THR A 53 -24.83 -24.72 3.27
CA THR A 53 -25.60 -23.52 2.95
C THR A 53 -25.66 -23.39 1.43
N ALA A 54 -26.86 -23.50 0.86
CA ALA A 54 -27.12 -23.41 -0.58
C ALA A 54 -26.69 -22.06 -1.20
N THR A 55 -26.18 -21.11 -0.40
CA THR A 55 -25.88 -19.74 -0.78
C THR A 55 -24.48 -19.55 -1.36
N LYS A 56 -23.52 -20.47 -1.21
CA LYS A 56 -22.13 -20.31 -1.73
C LYS A 56 -21.50 -18.94 -1.42
N GLU A 57 -21.96 -18.28 -0.37
CA GLU A 57 -21.68 -16.85 -0.11
C GLU A 57 -20.21 -16.61 0.25
N GLN A 58 -19.46 -17.68 0.55
CA GLN A 58 -18.03 -17.63 0.87
C GLN A 58 -17.12 -18.11 -0.28
N GLU A 59 -17.66 -18.32 -1.49
CA GLU A 59 -16.81 -18.65 -2.64
C GLU A 59 -16.09 -17.39 -3.13
N LEU A 60 -14.77 -17.48 -3.34
CA LEU A 60 -14.01 -16.39 -3.96
C LEU A 60 -14.62 -16.03 -5.30
N ALA A 61 -14.89 -14.73 -5.51
CA ALA A 61 -15.39 -14.25 -6.79
C ALA A 61 -14.46 -14.71 -7.93
N PRO A 62 -14.98 -15.09 -9.11
CA PRO A 62 -14.16 -15.59 -10.22
C PRO A 62 -13.03 -14.64 -10.63
N ARG A 63 -13.26 -13.33 -10.48
CA ARG A 63 -12.23 -12.29 -10.70
C ARG A 63 -11.07 -12.41 -9.71
N THR A 64 -11.35 -12.65 -8.42
CA THR A 64 -10.32 -12.82 -7.38
C THR A 64 -9.50 -14.07 -7.63
N ARG A 65 -10.14 -15.20 -8.00
CA ARG A 65 -9.42 -16.43 -8.36
C ARG A 65 -8.43 -16.20 -9.51
N ARG A 66 -8.89 -15.58 -10.61
CA ARG A 66 -8.00 -15.25 -11.74
C ARG A 66 -6.83 -14.35 -11.34
N LEU A 67 -7.03 -13.44 -10.40
CA LEU A 67 -5.95 -12.62 -9.86
C LEU A 67 -4.96 -13.45 -9.04
N LEU A 68 -5.44 -14.36 -8.20
CA LEU A 68 -4.61 -15.26 -7.39
C LEU A 68 -3.82 -16.24 -8.26
N ASP A 69 -4.43 -16.77 -9.32
CA ASP A 69 -3.78 -17.66 -10.31
C ASP A 69 -2.64 -16.95 -11.05
N GLY A 70 -2.74 -15.62 -11.19
CA GLY A 70 -1.73 -14.78 -11.84
C GLY A 70 -0.56 -14.39 -10.94
N LEU A 71 -0.58 -14.69 -9.64
CA LEU A 71 0.46 -14.28 -8.70
C LEU A 71 1.76 -15.07 -8.94
N LYS A 72 2.79 -14.37 -9.43
CA LYS A 72 4.13 -14.92 -9.63
C LYS A 72 4.99 -14.68 -8.39
N GLY A 73 5.29 -15.74 -7.65
CA GLY A 73 6.15 -15.69 -6.46
C GLY A 73 5.40 -15.34 -5.16
N PRO A 74 6.12 -15.30 -4.02
CA PRO A 74 5.52 -15.13 -2.70
C PRO A 74 5.03 -13.69 -2.48
N HIS A 75 3.78 -13.56 -2.04
CA HIS A 75 3.12 -12.31 -1.69
C HIS A 75 2.61 -12.35 -0.25
N LYS A 76 2.64 -11.21 0.43
CA LYS A 76 2.16 -11.06 1.81
C LYS A 76 1.14 -9.92 1.88
N ILE A 77 -0.08 -10.24 2.30
CA ILE A 77 -1.09 -9.26 2.69
C ILE A 77 -0.89 -8.96 4.18
N VAL A 78 -0.80 -7.69 4.55
CA VAL A 78 -0.77 -7.30 5.97
C VAL A 78 -1.85 -6.28 6.23
N ILE A 79 -2.71 -6.56 7.20
CA ILE A 79 -3.73 -5.63 7.69
C ILE A 79 -3.27 -5.11 9.05
N ALA A 80 -2.83 -3.85 9.11
CA ALA A 80 -2.51 -3.18 10.37
C ALA A 80 -3.64 -2.20 10.71
N ALA A 81 -4.40 -2.47 11.78
CA ALA A 81 -5.55 -1.65 12.16
C ALA A 81 -5.82 -1.70 13.66
N ARG A 82 -6.56 -0.70 14.17
CA ARG A 82 -7.09 -0.72 15.54
C ARG A 82 -8.33 -1.63 15.57
N LEU A 83 -8.15 -2.87 16.00
CA LEU A 83 -9.22 -3.88 15.99
C LEU A 83 -10.36 -3.67 17.01
N PRO A 84 -10.15 -3.06 18.21
CA PRO A 84 -11.21 -2.95 19.22
C PRO A 84 -12.43 -2.11 18.83
N GLY A 85 -12.39 -1.37 17.72
CA GLY A 85 -13.52 -0.58 17.21
C GLY A 85 -14.25 -1.21 16.02
N VAL A 86 -13.78 -2.35 15.52
CA VAL A 86 -14.36 -3.01 14.34
C VAL A 86 -15.40 -4.02 14.79
N ASP A 87 -16.57 -4.04 14.14
CA ASP A 87 -17.61 -5.05 14.38
C ASP A 87 -17.01 -6.46 14.23
N ARG A 88 -17.26 -7.30 15.24
CA ARG A 88 -16.71 -8.66 15.32
C ARG A 88 -17.05 -9.50 14.09
N ARG A 89 -18.27 -9.40 13.55
CA ARG A 89 -18.72 -10.14 12.37
C ARG A 89 -17.98 -9.68 11.13
N VAL A 90 -17.73 -8.37 11.00
CA VAL A 90 -16.95 -7.82 9.89
C VAL A 90 -15.52 -8.35 9.95
N ARG A 91 -14.91 -8.34 11.14
CA ARG A 91 -13.56 -8.89 11.35
C ARG A 91 -13.48 -10.37 11.01
N GLU A 92 -14.41 -11.18 11.50
CA GLU A 92 -14.49 -12.62 11.20
C GLU A 92 -14.61 -12.87 9.69
N ARG A 93 -15.49 -12.13 8.99
CA ARG A 93 -15.63 -12.23 7.53
C ARG A 93 -14.33 -11.90 6.77
N VAL A 94 -13.61 -10.87 7.20
CA VAL A 94 -12.32 -10.51 6.58
C VAL A 94 -11.27 -11.60 6.81
N LEU A 95 -11.21 -12.15 8.02
CA LEU A 95 -10.30 -13.24 8.34
C LEU A 95 -10.62 -14.51 7.56
N ASP A 96 -11.90 -14.86 7.44
CA ASP A 96 -12.37 -16.00 6.65
C ASP A 96 -12.03 -15.81 5.16
N LEU A 97 -12.24 -14.61 4.61
CA LEU A 97 -11.86 -14.28 3.24
C LEU A 97 -10.36 -14.42 3.02
N LEU A 98 -9.53 -13.89 3.92
CA LEU A 98 -8.07 -14.00 3.82
C LEU A 98 -7.61 -15.46 3.91
N ALA A 99 -8.20 -16.25 4.81
CA ALA A 99 -7.90 -17.67 4.93
C ALA A 99 -8.27 -18.43 3.65
N GLU A 100 -9.40 -18.11 3.03
CA GLU A 100 -9.80 -18.72 1.76
C GLU A 100 -8.88 -18.31 0.61
N MET A 101 -8.44 -17.05 0.56
CA MET A 101 -7.43 -16.61 -0.42
C MET A 101 -6.09 -17.33 -0.25
N GLN A 102 -5.64 -17.57 0.99
CA GLN A 102 -4.42 -18.36 1.26
C GLN A 102 -4.57 -19.83 0.85
N ARG A 103 -5.75 -20.44 1.06
CA ARG A 103 -6.00 -21.81 0.61
C ARG A 103 -6.00 -21.94 -0.91
N ALA A 104 -6.48 -20.92 -1.61
CA ALA A 104 -6.54 -20.92 -3.06
C ALA A 104 -5.16 -20.87 -3.72
N THR A 105 -4.13 -20.31 -3.05
CA THR A 105 -2.77 -20.28 -3.60
C THR A 105 -1.68 -20.33 -2.52
N PRO A 106 -0.69 -21.23 -2.63
CA PRO A 106 0.42 -21.32 -1.67
C PRO A 106 1.36 -20.10 -1.74
N ASN A 107 1.24 -19.27 -2.79
CA ASN A 107 2.05 -18.08 -2.99
C ASN A 107 1.58 -16.88 -2.17
N LEU A 108 0.46 -16.98 -1.44
CA LEU A 108 -0.10 -15.88 -0.67
C LEU A 108 -0.05 -16.18 0.82
N THR A 109 0.48 -15.23 1.59
CA THR A 109 0.40 -15.20 3.05
C THR A 109 -0.39 -13.97 3.48
N ALA A 110 -1.04 -14.03 4.64
CA ALA A 110 -1.78 -12.91 5.21
C ALA A 110 -1.50 -12.83 6.72
N SER A 111 -1.28 -11.61 7.22
CA SER A 111 -1.16 -11.31 8.65
C SER A 111 -2.09 -10.16 9.03
N VAL A 112 -2.58 -10.19 10.27
CA VAL A 112 -3.37 -9.12 10.85
C VAL A 112 -2.68 -8.64 12.12
N ILE A 113 -2.34 -7.36 12.15
CA ILE A 113 -1.63 -6.70 13.25
C ILE A 113 -2.61 -5.77 13.96
N ASP A 114 -2.80 -5.98 15.26
CA ASP A 114 -3.62 -5.11 16.10
C ASP A 114 -2.80 -3.93 16.64
N THR A 115 -2.90 -2.78 15.97
CA THR A 115 -2.16 -1.56 16.34
C THR A 115 -2.71 -0.86 17.58
N SER A 116 -3.75 -1.41 18.23
CA SER A 116 -4.23 -0.91 19.53
C SER A 116 -3.48 -1.51 20.73
N SER A 117 -2.70 -2.57 20.51
CA SER A 117 -1.92 -3.23 21.56
C SER A 117 -0.43 -2.86 21.50
N PRO A 118 0.29 -2.81 22.64
CA PRO A 118 1.74 -2.57 22.62
C PRO A 118 2.51 -3.62 21.79
N ALA A 119 2.10 -4.89 21.86
CA ALA A 119 2.73 -5.96 21.07
C ALA A 119 2.51 -5.78 19.56
N GLY A 120 1.30 -5.41 19.13
CA GLY A 120 1.01 -5.16 17.72
C GLY A 120 1.67 -3.89 17.18
N LEU A 121 1.91 -2.87 18.02
CA LEU A 121 2.75 -1.73 17.63
C LEU A 121 4.19 -2.14 17.36
N GLU A 122 4.77 -3.02 18.18
CA GLU A 122 6.12 -3.56 17.92
C GLU A 122 6.17 -4.43 16.65
N GLU A 123 5.16 -5.26 16.41
CA GLU A 123 5.04 -6.03 15.17
C GLU A 123 4.91 -5.12 13.95
N TYR A 124 4.12 -4.05 14.05
CA TYR A 124 3.97 -3.04 13.00
C TYR A 124 5.30 -2.31 12.73
N ARG A 125 6.01 -1.88 13.78
CA ARG A 125 7.34 -1.26 13.63
C ARG A 125 8.33 -2.20 12.96
N THR A 126 8.32 -3.47 13.33
CA THR A 126 9.17 -4.49 12.69
C THR A 126 8.84 -4.64 11.21
N LEU A 127 7.55 -4.72 10.85
CA LEU A 127 7.11 -4.75 9.46
C LEU A 127 7.60 -3.51 8.69
N VAL A 128 7.45 -2.30 9.25
CA VAL A 128 7.91 -1.07 8.59
C VAL A 128 9.44 -1.08 8.42
N ARG A 129 10.20 -1.52 9.42
CA ARG A 129 11.67 -1.67 9.30
C ARG A 129 12.04 -2.64 8.19
N ASP A 130 11.38 -3.79 8.12
CA ASP A 130 11.64 -4.81 7.08
C ASP A 130 11.34 -4.26 5.68
N LEU A 131 10.24 -3.52 5.52
CA LEU A 131 9.89 -2.87 4.25
C LEU A 131 10.91 -1.81 3.85
N VAL A 132 11.31 -0.94 4.79
CA VAL A 132 12.33 0.09 4.56
C VAL A 132 13.67 -0.55 4.21
N GLN A 133 14.08 -1.62 4.90
CA GLN A 133 15.32 -2.33 4.63
C GLN A 133 15.29 -2.99 3.25
N ARG A 134 14.17 -3.64 2.90
CA ARG A 134 13.98 -4.27 1.59
C ARG A 134 14.08 -3.23 0.46
N ASP A 135 13.44 -2.07 0.64
CA ASP A 135 13.33 -1.04 -0.38
C ASP A 135 14.37 0.08 -0.23
N GLN A 136 15.40 -0.11 0.60
CA GLN A 136 16.35 0.93 1.00
C GLN A 136 17.03 1.61 -0.18
N GLU A 137 17.47 0.82 -1.17
CA GLU A 137 18.15 1.34 -2.36
C GLU A 137 17.20 2.22 -3.20
N ARG A 138 15.95 1.78 -3.36
CA ARG A 138 14.94 2.56 -4.09
C ARG A 138 14.60 3.86 -3.36
N LEU A 139 14.42 3.79 -2.04
CA LEU A 139 14.17 4.97 -1.21
C LEU A 139 15.33 5.97 -1.28
N ARG A 140 16.57 5.47 -1.29
CA ARG A 140 17.78 6.29 -1.46
C ARG A 140 17.81 6.98 -2.82
N GLN A 141 17.61 6.24 -3.91
CA GLN A 141 17.59 6.81 -5.26
C GLN A 141 16.49 7.88 -5.43
N GLN A 142 15.30 7.62 -4.88
CA GLN A 142 14.21 8.60 -4.90
C GLN A 142 14.58 9.85 -4.09
N ARG A 143 15.15 9.68 -2.89
CA ARG A 143 15.63 10.80 -2.07
C ARG A 143 16.69 11.62 -2.80
N ASP A 144 17.73 10.99 -3.35
CA ASP A 144 18.81 11.65 -4.07
C ASP A 144 18.27 12.46 -5.27
N THR A 145 17.26 11.92 -5.96
CA THR A 145 16.57 12.62 -7.07
C THR A 145 15.83 13.87 -6.58
N ILE A 146 15.14 13.80 -5.44
CA ILE A 146 14.44 14.96 -4.86
C ILE A 146 15.45 15.99 -4.31
N ASP A 147 16.54 15.55 -3.67
CA ASP A 147 17.60 16.44 -3.18
C ASP A 147 18.27 17.21 -4.34
N LEU A 148 18.49 16.54 -5.48
CA LEU A 148 18.95 17.19 -6.71
C LEU A 148 17.93 18.22 -7.23
N ALA A 149 16.64 17.87 -7.24
CA ALA A 149 15.58 18.79 -7.66
C ALA A 149 15.49 20.03 -6.74
N ILE A 150 15.58 19.84 -5.42
CA ILE A 150 15.64 20.93 -4.43
C ILE A 150 16.84 21.85 -4.70
N THR A 151 18.01 21.27 -4.97
CA THR A 151 19.22 22.03 -5.33
C THR A 151 18.97 22.90 -6.58
N ASN A 152 18.40 22.32 -7.64
CA ASN A 152 18.09 23.04 -8.88
C ASN A 152 17.06 24.15 -8.68
N ILE A 153 16.03 23.93 -7.85
CA ILE A 153 15.03 24.94 -7.48
C ILE A 153 15.68 26.13 -6.78
N ASN A 154 16.60 25.87 -5.85
CA ASN A 154 17.33 26.93 -5.16
C ASN A 154 18.23 27.72 -6.12
N SER A 155 18.94 27.03 -7.03
CA SER A 155 19.73 27.69 -8.07
C SER A 155 18.87 28.55 -9.00
N LEU A 156 17.70 28.07 -9.42
CA LEU A 156 16.75 28.84 -10.21
C LEU A 156 16.25 30.06 -9.44
N ALA A 157 15.89 29.91 -8.17
CA ALA A 157 15.46 31.03 -7.33
C ALA A 157 16.54 32.12 -7.21
N VAL A 158 17.80 31.72 -7.03
CA VAL A 158 18.95 32.63 -7.03
C VAL A 158 19.07 33.35 -8.37
N TYR A 159 18.99 32.64 -9.50
CA TYR A 159 19.04 33.25 -10.83
C TYR A 159 17.91 34.26 -11.07
N LEU A 160 16.67 33.92 -10.69
CA LEU A 160 15.51 34.81 -10.83
C LEU A 160 15.70 36.12 -10.05
N GLU A 161 16.25 36.03 -8.84
CA GLU A 161 16.43 37.18 -7.96
C GLU A 161 17.66 38.03 -8.31
N GLN A 162 18.81 37.39 -8.54
CA GLN A 162 20.10 38.07 -8.66
C GLN A 162 20.49 38.43 -10.10
N SER A 163 19.90 37.76 -11.10
CA SER A 163 20.27 37.98 -12.50
C SER A 163 19.09 38.44 -13.34
N LEU A 164 18.00 37.67 -13.38
CA LEU A 164 16.87 37.97 -14.26
C LEU A 164 16.15 39.26 -13.84
N SER A 165 15.74 39.38 -12.58
CA SER A 165 15.00 40.55 -12.11
C SER A 165 15.76 41.88 -12.31
N PRO A 166 17.05 42.01 -11.94
CA PRO A 166 17.84 43.21 -12.25
C PRO A 166 18.00 43.48 -13.75
N SER A 167 18.17 42.43 -14.56
CA SER A 167 18.29 42.60 -16.03
C SER A 167 17.01 43.16 -16.64
N LEU A 168 15.84 42.68 -16.20
CA LEU A 168 14.54 43.19 -16.65
C LEU A 168 14.33 44.65 -16.22
N GLN A 169 14.82 45.05 -15.03
CA GLN A 169 14.80 46.44 -14.61
C GLN A 169 15.72 47.31 -15.48
N GLY A 170 16.91 46.84 -15.83
CA GLY A 170 17.79 47.55 -16.76
C GLY A 170 17.15 47.78 -18.13
N VAL A 171 16.44 46.77 -18.67
CA VAL A 171 15.66 46.92 -19.91
C VAL A 171 14.53 47.94 -19.74
N GLN A 172 13.81 47.90 -18.62
CA GLN A 172 12.76 48.87 -18.30
C GLN A 172 13.28 50.31 -18.23
N GLU A 173 14.45 50.53 -17.64
CA GLU A 173 15.09 51.85 -17.54
C GLU A 173 15.56 52.38 -18.90
N ALA A 174 16.01 51.49 -19.78
CA ALA A 174 16.47 51.84 -21.14
C ALA A 174 15.32 52.23 -22.09
N ILE A 175 14.08 51.83 -21.81
CA ILE A 175 12.92 52.15 -22.67
C ILE A 175 12.45 53.59 -22.42
N SER A 176 12.38 54.38 -23.50
CA SER A 176 11.86 55.76 -23.44
C SER A 176 10.37 55.79 -23.02
N PRO A 177 9.99 56.64 -22.05
CA PRO A 177 8.59 56.81 -21.65
C PRO A 177 7.81 57.77 -22.56
N ALA A 178 8.42 58.30 -23.63
CA ALA A 178 7.83 59.35 -24.47
C ALA A 178 6.64 58.87 -25.33
N THR A 179 6.49 57.55 -25.53
CA THR A 179 5.41 56.96 -26.34
C THR A 179 4.52 56.06 -25.49
N THR A 180 3.25 55.90 -25.89
CA THR A 180 2.32 54.99 -25.22
C THR A 180 2.83 53.55 -25.21
N ALA A 181 3.45 53.10 -26.32
CA ALA A 181 4.07 51.77 -26.41
C ALA A 181 5.25 51.63 -25.45
N GLY A 182 6.09 52.66 -25.31
CA GLY A 182 7.18 52.70 -24.35
C GLY A 182 6.69 52.55 -22.91
N LEU A 183 5.64 53.27 -22.52
CA LEU A 183 5.03 53.16 -21.19
C LEU A 183 4.49 51.74 -20.92
N GLN A 184 3.80 51.12 -21.89
CA GLN A 184 3.28 49.76 -21.76
C GLN A 184 4.41 48.73 -21.60
N ASN A 185 5.47 48.84 -22.41
CA ASN A 185 6.62 47.93 -22.33
C ASN A 185 7.36 48.08 -21.00
N ARG A 186 7.55 49.31 -20.50
CA ARG A 186 8.13 49.56 -19.17
C ARG A 186 7.29 48.89 -18.08
N GLN A 187 5.98 49.09 -18.10
CA GLN A 187 5.10 48.48 -17.10
C GLN A 187 5.17 46.94 -17.13
N PHE A 188 5.21 46.34 -18.33
CA PHE A 188 5.36 44.90 -18.49
C PHE A 188 6.67 44.37 -17.86
N PHE A 189 7.81 45.00 -18.16
CA PHE A 189 9.10 44.57 -17.61
C PHE A 189 9.20 44.79 -16.10
N GLU A 190 8.63 45.88 -15.58
CA GLU A 190 8.53 46.12 -14.14
C GLU A 190 7.72 45.04 -13.42
N GLN A 191 6.53 44.71 -13.94
CA GLN A 191 5.67 43.65 -13.40
C GLN A 191 6.38 42.30 -13.45
N THR A 192 7.07 42.00 -14.56
CA THR A 192 7.79 40.73 -14.71
C THR A 192 8.99 40.66 -13.76
N ALA A 193 9.73 41.75 -13.57
CA ALA A 193 10.83 41.80 -12.61
C ALA A 193 10.34 41.59 -11.17
N ALA A 194 9.15 42.12 -10.82
CA ALA A 194 8.51 41.87 -9.54
C ALA A 194 8.04 40.40 -9.40
N ALA A 195 7.42 39.84 -10.44
CA ALA A 195 7.00 38.44 -10.48
C ALA A 195 8.19 37.49 -10.31
N ALA A 196 9.32 37.74 -10.96
CA ALA A 196 10.54 36.94 -10.80
C ALA A 196 11.01 36.88 -9.33
N ARG A 197 10.95 37.99 -8.59
CA ARG A 197 11.29 38.03 -7.14
C ARG A 197 10.27 37.27 -6.29
N ILE A 198 8.99 37.33 -6.63
CA ILE A 198 7.94 36.58 -5.94
C ILE A 198 8.17 35.07 -6.14
N ASN A 199 8.35 34.65 -7.39
CA ASN A 199 8.64 33.25 -7.74
C ASN A 199 9.90 32.74 -7.06
N ALA A 200 10.97 33.54 -7.00
CA ALA A 200 12.19 33.15 -6.28
C ALA A 200 11.92 32.83 -4.80
N ARG A 201 11.08 33.61 -4.12
CA ARG A 201 10.69 33.34 -2.73
C ARG A 201 9.80 32.11 -2.60
N GLU A 202 8.87 31.91 -3.53
CA GLU A 202 7.98 30.75 -3.55
C GLU A 202 8.76 29.45 -3.79
N LEU A 203 9.69 29.44 -4.74
CA LEU A 203 10.59 28.34 -5.02
C LEU A 203 11.41 27.95 -3.78
N ARG A 204 11.98 28.92 -3.06
CA ARG A 204 12.70 28.65 -1.80
C ARG A 204 11.80 28.05 -0.73
N ARG A 205 10.58 28.56 -0.57
CA ARG A 205 9.60 27.99 0.37
C ARG A 205 9.21 26.56 -0.02
N ALA A 206 9.03 26.29 -1.30
CA ALA A 206 8.76 24.95 -1.81
C ALA A 206 9.93 24.00 -1.57
N ALA A 207 11.17 24.44 -1.80
CA ALA A 207 12.38 23.69 -1.49
C ALA A 207 12.47 23.31 -0.01
N THR A 208 12.21 24.25 0.91
CA THR A 208 12.15 23.96 2.36
C THR A 208 11.07 22.94 2.70
N ARG A 209 9.82 23.15 2.24
CA ARG A 209 8.71 22.23 2.51
C ARG A 209 8.97 20.83 1.94
N ALA A 210 9.53 20.73 0.74
CA ALA A 210 9.90 19.45 0.13
C ALA A 210 10.99 18.74 0.95
N SER A 211 12.00 19.48 1.43
CA SER A 211 13.05 18.93 2.30
C SER A 211 12.50 18.40 3.62
N GLU A 212 11.49 19.06 4.21
CA GLU A 212 10.83 18.59 5.44
C GLU A 212 10.15 17.24 5.22
N GLN A 213 9.49 17.02 4.06
CA GLN A 213 8.87 15.73 3.73
C GLN A 213 9.87 14.58 3.64
N LEU A 214 11.12 14.84 3.25
CA LEU A 214 12.18 13.83 3.22
C LEU A 214 12.65 13.39 4.62
N THR A 215 12.23 14.10 5.66
CA THR A 215 12.56 13.79 7.06
C THR A 215 11.38 13.21 7.84
N GLU A 216 10.25 12.92 7.16
CA GLU A 216 9.06 12.33 7.79
C GLU A 216 9.40 10.97 8.45
N LYS A 217 8.77 10.72 9.59
CA LYS A 217 8.96 9.50 10.37
C LYS A 217 7.63 8.79 10.58
N VAL A 218 7.66 7.46 10.52
CA VAL A 218 6.56 6.57 10.92
C VAL A 218 7.02 5.81 12.16
N GLU A 219 6.44 6.09 13.33
CA GLU A 219 6.78 5.39 14.58
C GLU A 219 8.30 5.34 14.84
N ASP A 220 8.98 6.49 14.71
CA ASP A 220 10.43 6.71 14.82
C ASP A 220 11.31 6.21 13.66
N ILE A 221 10.74 5.51 12.68
CA ILE A 221 11.46 5.04 11.49
C ILE A 221 11.40 6.13 10.43
N VAL A 222 12.55 6.56 9.91
CA VAL A 222 12.61 7.55 8.82
C VAL A 222 12.08 6.89 7.54
N VAL A 223 10.95 7.40 7.05
CA VAL A 223 10.32 6.97 5.79
C VAL A 223 10.10 8.24 4.97
N PRO A 224 11.00 8.56 4.03
CA PRO A 224 10.91 9.81 3.29
C PRO A 224 9.64 9.83 2.44
N ALA A 225 8.80 10.85 2.61
CA ALA A 225 7.59 11.04 1.82
C ALA A 225 7.92 11.67 0.46
N THR A 226 8.63 10.91 -0.38
CA THR A 226 9.16 11.37 -1.67
C THR A 226 8.06 11.77 -2.65
N ASP A 227 6.87 11.17 -2.53
CA ASP A 227 5.68 11.50 -3.30
C ASP A 227 5.13 12.90 -2.96
N LYS A 228 4.99 13.20 -1.66
CA LYS A 228 4.57 14.54 -1.19
C LYS A 228 5.61 15.60 -1.56
N ALA A 229 6.89 15.28 -1.38
CA ALA A 229 7.99 16.16 -1.76
C ALA A 229 7.96 16.49 -3.27
N ALA A 230 7.80 15.46 -4.12
CA ALA A 230 7.69 15.63 -5.56
C ALA A 230 6.46 16.46 -5.95
N ALA A 231 5.30 16.22 -5.32
CA ALA A 231 4.08 16.98 -5.59
C ALA A 231 4.27 18.48 -5.32
N ILE A 232 4.88 18.85 -4.18
CA ILE A 232 5.19 20.24 -3.84
C ILE A 232 6.07 20.89 -4.92
N ILE A 233 7.10 20.18 -5.38
CA ILE A 233 8.02 20.65 -6.41
C ILE A 233 7.28 20.89 -7.73
N VAL A 234 6.51 19.90 -8.20
CA VAL A 234 5.78 19.97 -9.48
C VAL A 234 4.74 21.09 -9.47
N GLU A 235 3.94 21.18 -8.41
CA GLU A 235 2.90 22.20 -8.26
C GLU A 235 3.48 23.63 -8.28
N THR A 236 4.66 23.82 -7.68
CA THR A 236 5.31 25.14 -7.64
C THR A 236 6.07 25.45 -8.95
N MET A 237 6.69 24.45 -9.58
CA MET A 237 7.52 24.66 -10.77
C MET A 237 6.73 24.91 -12.04
N ALA A 238 5.56 24.28 -12.20
CA ALA A 238 4.73 24.43 -13.40
C ALA A 238 4.40 25.89 -13.75
N PRO A 239 3.82 26.71 -12.84
CA PRO A 239 3.50 28.10 -13.17
C PRO A 239 4.75 28.96 -13.44
N VAL A 240 5.87 28.68 -12.78
CA VAL A 240 7.14 29.40 -13.02
C VAL A 240 7.67 29.10 -14.42
N ALA A 241 7.60 27.84 -14.86
CA ALA A 241 8.01 27.44 -16.20
C ALA A 241 7.15 28.13 -17.28
N ASP A 242 5.83 28.17 -17.09
CA ASP A 242 4.90 28.86 -18.00
C ASP A 242 5.19 30.35 -18.10
N GLN A 243 5.45 31.02 -16.97
CA GLN A 243 5.80 32.43 -16.94
C GLN A 243 7.14 32.72 -17.62
N LEU A 244 8.16 31.88 -17.42
CA LEU A 244 9.44 32.02 -18.10
C LEU A 244 9.34 31.79 -19.61
N ALA A 245 8.51 30.83 -20.03
CA ALA A 245 8.23 30.59 -21.45
C ALA A 245 7.48 31.77 -22.09
N ALA A 246 6.51 32.35 -21.39
CA ALA A 246 5.80 33.55 -21.84
C ALA A 246 6.76 34.76 -21.94
N LEU A 247 7.60 34.97 -20.92
CA LEU A 247 8.61 36.03 -20.93
C LEU A 247 9.59 35.87 -22.10
N SER A 248 10.06 34.66 -22.37
CA SER A 248 10.97 34.39 -23.49
C SER A 248 10.36 34.77 -24.84
N LYS A 249 9.06 34.46 -25.05
CA LYS A 249 8.33 34.86 -26.25
C LYS A 249 8.20 36.38 -26.38
N GLU A 250 7.89 37.07 -25.28
CA GLU A 250 7.72 38.52 -25.30
C GLU A 250 9.03 39.28 -25.51
N VAL A 251 10.13 38.82 -24.87
CA VAL A 251 11.48 39.38 -25.12
C VAL A 251 11.87 39.21 -26.58
N LYS A 252 11.61 38.05 -27.18
CA LYS A 252 11.88 37.81 -28.60
C LYS A 252 11.09 38.77 -29.49
N ARG A 253 9.80 38.94 -29.22
CA ARG A 253 8.94 39.89 -29.94
C ARG A 253 9.44 41.33 -29.82
N PHE A 254 9.88 41.73 -28.63
CA PHE A 254 10.43 43.07 -28.38
C PHE A 254 11.70 43.32 -29.20
N VAL A 255 12.62 42.34 -29.25
CA VAL A 255 13.84 42.42 -30.07
C VAL A 255 13.52 42.51 -31.57
N GLU A 256 12.56 41.71 -32.06
CA GLU A 256 12.13 41.74 -33.46
C GLU A 256 11.47 43.07 -33.85
N ALA A 257 10.68 43.66 -32.96
CA ALA A 257 10.06 44.97 -33.19
C ALA A 257 11.10 46.10 -33.19
N GLY A 258 12.06 46.09 -32.26
CA GLY A 258 13.11 47.10 -32.15
C GLY A 258 14.10 47.10 -33.33
N GLY A 259 14.35 45.94 -33.95
CA GLY A 259 15.23 45.84 -35.12
C GLY A 259 14.63 46.32 -36.44
N SER A 260 13.32 46.61 -36.48
CA SER A 260 12.59 46.97 -37.71
C SER A 260 12.40 48.47 -37.93
N ASP A 261 12.87 49.32 -37.01
CA ASP A 261 12.84 50.78 -37.18
C ASP A 261 14.25 51.33 -37.47
N PRO A 262 14.66 51.50 -38.74
CA PRO A 262 15.97 52.04 -39.11
C PRO A 262 16.12 53.54 -38.79
N SER A 263 15.17 54.16 -38.07
CA SER A 263 15.18 55.57 -37.72
C SER A 263 15.61 55.87 -36.27
N VAL A 264 15.85 54.83 -35.47
CA VAL A 264 16.42 54.95 -34.11
C VAL A 264 17.89 54.52 -34.14
N ASP A 265 18.72 55.32 -34.81
CA ASP A 265 20.16 55.32 -34.54
C ASP A 265 20.37 55.85 -33.11
N LEU A 266 20.94 55.01 -32.25
CA LEU A 266 21.40 55.36 -30.90
C LEU A 266 22.57 56.35 -30.96
#